data_AF-A0AAW8JMT3-F1
#
_entry.id   AF-A0AAW8JMT3-F1
#
_cell.length_a   1.000
_cell.length_b   1.000
_cell.length_c   1.000
_cell.angle_alpha   90.00
_cell.angle_beta   90.00
_cell.angle_gamma   90.00
#
_symmetry.space_group_name_H-M   'P 1'
#
loop_
_entity.id
_entity.type
_entity.pdbx_description
1 polymer ?
#
loop_
_entity_poly.entity_id
_entity_poly.type
_entity_poly.pdbx_seq_one_letter_code
_entity_poly.pdbx_strand_id
1 'polypeptide(L)'
;MNNLMLLDTTEGHITQAYLEKGVEREGDVKVLINHVLLGYLEKNYAQRFCQALEDTDFFVGRPVCVDALINLNFFKNPPSKYYINLDLPENPDQVGDLLKQKSIE
;
A
#
# COMPACT_ATOMS: atom_id res chain seq x y z
N MET A 1 -1.40 -30.11 -9.52
CA MET A 1 -1.04 -28.69 -9.38
C MET A 1 -1.85 -27.93 -10.41
N ASN A 2 -2.79 -27.10 -9.99
CA ASN A 2 -3.58 -26.28 -10.92
C ASN A 2 -2.86 -24.95 -11.09
N ASN A 3 -2.56 -24.59 -12.33
CA ASN A 3 -1.96 -23.30 -12.65
C ASN A 3 -3.10 -22.32 -12.94
N LEU A 4 -3.12 -21.20 -12.21
CA LEU A 4 -3.98 -20.07 -12.56
C LEU A 4 -3.30 -19.32 -13.71
N MET A 5 -3.96 -19.27 -14.86
CA MET A 5 -3.53 -18.43 -15.97
C MET A 5 -4.22 -17.08 -15.84
N LEU A 6 -3.45 -16.03 -15.58
CA LEU A 6 -3.98 -14.67 -15.61
C LEU A 6 -4.35 -14.35 -17.06
N LEU A 7 -5.58 -13.88 -17.28
CA LEU A 7 -5.98 -13.36 -18.58
C LEU A 7 -5.15 -12.10 -18.86
N ASP A 8 -4.83 -11.85 -20.13
CA ASP A 8 -4.13 -10.65 -20.58
C ASP A 8 -5.08 -9.45 -20.40
N THR A 9 -5.14 -8.93 -19.17
CA THR A 9 -6.00 -7.81 -18.81
C THR A 9 -5.20 -6.53 -18.98
N THR A 10 -5.57 -5.73 -19.97
CA THR A 10 -5.11 -4.34 -20.09
C THR A 10 -5.67 -3.44 -18.98
N GLU A 11 -6.58 -3.96 -18.16
CA GLU A 11 -7.26 -3.25 -17.08
C GLU A 11 -6.55 -3.50 -15.75
N GLY A 12 -6.22 -2.40 -15.06
CA GLY A 12 -5.73 -2.45 -13.69
C GLY A 12 -6.84 -2.85 -12.72
N HIS A 13 -6.49 -3.60 -11.69
CA HIS A 13 -7.42 -4.01 -10.64
C HIS A 13 -7.30 -3.08 -9.44
N ILE A 14 -8.40 -2.43 -9.03
CA ILE A 14 -8.46 -1.65 -7.79
C ILE A 14 -8.86 -2.58 -6.65
N THR A 15 -8.07 -2.58 -5.59
CA THR A 15 -8.33 -3.31 -4.34
C THR A 15 -7.92 -2.47 -3.14
N GLN A 16 -8.05 -3.02 -1.94
CA GLN A 16 -7.63 -2.36 -0.71
C GLN A 16 -6.27 -2.89 -0.24
N ALA A 17 -5.38 -1.97 0.09
CA ALA A 17 -4.14 -2.25 0.78
C ALA A 17 -4.23 -1.80 2.24
N TYR A 18 -3.73 -2.66 3.13
CA TYR A 18 -3.59 -2.40 4.54
C TYR A 18 -2.15 -2.01 4.83
N LEU A 19 -1.98 -0.83 5.42
CA LEU A 19 -0.72 -0.30 5.88
C LEU A 19 -0.61 -0.61 7.37
N GLU A 20 0.41 -1.36 7.76
CA GLU A 20 0.64 -1.78 9.14
C GLU A 20 1.99 -1.31 9.63
N LYS A 21 2.06 -0.80 10.85
CA LYS A 21 3.33 -0.45 11.49
C LYS A 21 4.17 -1.71 11.70
N GLY A 22 5.41 -1.67 11.22
CA GLY A 22 6.38 -2.74 11.38
C GLY A 22 6.77 -2.92 12.84
N VAL A 23 6.66 -4.15 13.35
CA VAL A 23 7.07 -4.50 14.72
C VAL A 23 8.55 -4.86 14.80
N GLU A 24 9.16 -5.26 13.68
CA GLU A 24 10.54 -5.76 13.62
C GLU A 24 11.56 -4.62 13.52
N ARG A 25 11.17 -3.48 12.96
CA ARG A 25 12.01 -2.30 12.76
C ARG A 25 11.16 -1.06 12.95
N GLU A 26 11.61 -0.19 13.86
CA GLU A 26 10.92 1.06 14.17
C GLU A 26 10.86 1.96 12.91
N GLY A 27 9.64 2.38 12.57
CA GLY A 27 9.39 3.25 11.41
C GLY A 27 9.17 2.53 10.08
N ASP A 28 9.27 1.19 10.02
CA ASP A 28 8.85 0.45 8.84
C ASP A 28 7.32 0.42 8.74
N VAL A 29 6.79 0.47 7.52
CA VAL A 29 5.36 0.31 7.25
C VAL A 29 5.19 -0.82 6.24
N LYS A 30 4.53 -1.89 6.67
CA LYS A 30 4.18 -3.06 5.86
C LYS A 30 2.98 -2.72 4.98
N VAL A 31 3.01 -3.22 3.75
CA VAL A 31 1.90 -3.13 2.79
C VAL A 31 1.34 -4.53 2.56
N LEU A 32 0.09 -4.73 2.95
CA LEU A 32 -0.61 -6.00 2.81
C LEU A 32 -1.80 -5.84 1.86
N ILE A 33 -2.03 -6.83 0.99
CA ILE A 33 -3.26 -6.95 0.21
C ILE A 33 -3.83 -8.34 0.49
N ASN A 34 -5.10 -8.44 0.87
CA ASN A 34 -5.74 -9.70 1.28
C ASN A 34 -4.91 -10.48 2.33
N HIS A 35 -4.35 -9.78 3.31
CA HIS A 35 -3.47 -10.31 4.37
C HIS A 35 -2.13 -10.90 3.86
N VAL A 36 -1.80 -10.73 2.58
CA VAL A 36 -0.50 -11.12 2.04
C VAL A 36 0.43 -9.91 2.08
N LEU A 37 1.58 -10.05 2.74
CA LEU A 37 2.63 -9.04 2.73
C LEU A 37 3.22 -8.93 1.32
N LEU A 38 3.05 -7.76 0.69
CA LEU A 38 3.63 -7.48 -0.62
C LEU A 38 4.98 -6.77 -0.51
N GLY A 39 5.18 -6.01 0.57
CA GLY A 39 6.43 -5.31 0.82
C GLY A 39 6.31 -4.24 1.88
N TYR A 40 7.20 -3.25 1.78
CA TYR A 40 7.31 -2.14 2.70
C TYR A 40 7.26 -0.83 1.93
N LEU A 41 6.74 0.23 2.56
CA LEU A 41 6.94 1.58 2.05
C LEU A 41 8.44 1.93 2.05
N GLU A 42 8.82 2.86 1.17
CA GLU A 42 10.18 3.40 1.16
C GLU A 42 10.50 4.00 2.55
N LYS A 43 11.73 3.80 3.04
CA LYS A 43 12.08 4.05 4.43
C LYS A 43 11.85 5.50 4.86
N ASN A 44 12.30 6.48 4.09
CA ASN A 44 12.13 7.90 4.45
C ASN A 44 10.65 8.30 4.38
N TYR A 45 9.94 7.79 3.38
CA TYR A 45 8.49 7.97 3.26
C TYR A 45 7.76 7.37 4.48
N ALA A 46 8.08 6.14 4.86
CA ALA A 46 7.47 5.41 5.97
C ALA A 46 7.68 6.12 7.31
N GLN A 47 8.87 6.67 7.55
CA GLN A 47 9.16 7.45 8.75
C GLN A 47 8.29 8.72 8.85
N ARG A 48 8.23 9.50 7.78
CA ARG A 48 7.40 10.71 7.74
C ARG A 48 5.91 10.39 7.80
N PHE A 49 5.49 9.29 7.17
CA PHE A 49 4.14 8.76 7.25
C PHE A 49 3.76 8.43 8.70
N CYS A 50 4.65 7.76 9.44
CA CYS A 50 4.44 7.45 10.86
C CYS A 50 4.35 8.72 11.72
N GLN A 51 5.18 9.72 11.44
CA GLN A 51 5.15 11.02 12.14
C GLN A 51 3.85 11.78 11.86
N ALA A 52 3.41 11.84 10.60
CA ALA A 52 2.17 12.49 10.21
C ALA A 52 0.91 11.85 10.83
N LEU A 53 1.04 10.61 11.32
CA LEU A 53 -0.03 9.82 11.94
C LEU A 53 0.20 9.58 13.44
N GLU A 54 1.11 10.29 14.09
CA GLU A 54 1.47 10.07 15.50
C GLU A 54 0.28 10.20 16.46
N ASP A 55 -0.66 11.09 16.14
CA ASP A 55 -1.87 11.35 16.94
C ASP A 55 -3.06 10.46 16.56
N THR A 56 -2.85 9.43 15.73
CA THR A 56 -3.93 8.57 15.22
C THR A 56 -3.83 7.14 15.76
N ASP A 57 -4.92 6.39 15.60
CA ASP A 57 -4.97 4.96 15.91
C ASP A 57 -3.90 4.13 15.18
N PHE A 58 -3.35 4.63 14.06
CA PHE A 58 -2.24 3.99 13.37
C PHE A 58 -0.99 3.90 14.24
N PHE A 59 -0.73 4.93 15.05
CA PHE A 59 0.45 4.98 15.89
C PHE A 59 0.48 3.87 16.95
N VAL A 60 -0.70 3.54 17.49
CA VAL A 60 -0.90 2.42 18.45
C VAL A 60 -1.02 1.06 17.78
N GLY A 61 -0.85 1.00 16.45
CA GLY A 61 -0.74 -0.23 15.67
C GLY A 61 -2.02 -0.65 14.95
N ARG A 62 -3.06 0.18 14.87
CA ARG A 62 -4.21 -0.14 14.01
C ARG A 62 -3.82 0.04 12.54
N PRO A 63 -4.11 -0.93 11.65
CA PRO A 63 -3.84 -0.77 10.23
C PRO A 63 -4.65 0.39 9.63
N VAL A 64 -4.09 1.05 8.63
CA VAL A 64 -4.80 2.03 7.79
C VAL A 64 -5.11 1.39 6.44
N CYS A 65 -6.33 1.61 5.94
CA CYS A 65 -6.75 1.11 4.64
C CYS A 65 -6.65 2.21 3.58
N VAL A 66 -6.02 1.90 2.45
CA VAL A 66 -5.96 2.77 1.26
C VAL A 66 -6.30 1.98 0.01
N ASP A 67 -6.79 2.67 -1.02
CA ASP A 67 -6.99 2.03 -2.31
C ASP A 67 -5.63 1.72 -2.94
N ALA A 68 -5.59 0.61 -3.68
CA ALA A 68 -4.40 0.12 -4.35
C ALA A 68 -4.77 -0.31 -5.76
N LEU A 69 -4.17 0.34 -6.76
CA LEU A 69 -4.28 -0.04 -8.15
C LEU A 69 -3.15 -0.99 -8.51
N ILE A 70 -3.50 -2.24 -8.81
CA ILE A 70 -2.59 -3.27 -9.28
C ILE A 70 -2.61 -3.26 -10.81
N ASN A 71 -1.51 -2.85 -11.42
CA ASN A 71 -1.31 -2.86 -12.86
C ASN A 71 -0.46 -4.07 -13.28
N LEU A 72 -1.06 -4.95 -14.07
CA LEU A 72 -0.42 -6.14 -14.63
C LEU A 72 0.11 -5.81 -16.03
N ASN A 73 1.39 -5.41 -16.11
CA ASN A 73 2.02 -5.16 -17.40
C ASN A 73 2.77 -6.41 -17.89
N PHE A 74 2.19 -7.10 -18.87
CA PHE A 74 2.85 -8.19 -19.58
C PHE A 74 3.78 -7.63 -20.66
N PHE A 75 5.08 -7.62 -20.39
CA PHE A 75 6.09 -7.32 -21.40
C PHE A 75 6.56 -8.63 -22.06
N LYS A 76 6.67 -8.64 -23.39
CA LYS A 76 7.11 -9.82 -24.17
C LYS A 76 8.57 -10.27 -23.87
N ASN A 77 9.36 -9.44 -23.20
CA ASN A 77 10.73 -9.67 -22.71
C ASN A 77 11.16 -8.39 -21.95
N PRO A 78 11.67 -8.37 -20.69
CA PRO A 78 12.01 -9.41 -19.70
C PRO A 78 10.88 -9.53 -18.61
N PRO A 79 11.07 -10.06 -17.36
CA PRO A 79 9.94 -10.62 -16.58
C PRO A 79 8.84 -9.58 -16.31
N SER A 80 7.59 -10.04 -16.35
CA SER A 80 6.39 -9.26 -16.04
C SER A 80 6.64 -8.39 -14.81
N LYS A 81 6.64 -7.07 -14.99
CA LYS A 81 6.79 -6.13 -13.90
C LYS A 81 5.41 -5.79 -13.38
N TYR A 82 5.16 -6.12 -12.12
CA TYR A 82 3.96 -5.76 -11.40
C TYR A 82 4.18 -4.37 -10.80
N TYR A 83 3.27 -3.45 -11.07
CA TYR A 83 3.27 -2.14 -10.43
C TYR A 83 2.03 -2.04 -9.56
N ILE A 84 2.22 -1.68 -8.30
CA ILE A 84 1.13 -1.39 -7.38
C ILE A 84 1.24 0.09 -7.04
N ASN A 85 0.24 0.84 -7.43
CA ASN A 85 0.11 2.24 -7.07
C ASN A 85 -0.83 2.31 -5.88
N LEU A 86 -0.32 2.75 -4.74
CA LEU A 86 -1.13 3.02 -3.56
C LEU A 86 -1.72 4.42 -3.69
N ASP A 87 -2.98 4.59 -3.32
CA ASP A 87 -3.65 5.88 -3.21
C ASP A 87 -3.15 6.62 -1.96
N LEU A 88 -1.88 7.02 -2.03
CA LEU A 88 -1.14 7.75 -1.02
C LEU A 88 -0.60 9.04 -1.64
N PRO A 89 -0.52 10.13 -0.87
CA PRO A 89 0.04 11.38 -1.37
C PRO A 89 1.55 11.21 -1.60
N GLU A 90 2.09 11.89 -2.61
CA GLU A 90 3.54 11.93 -2.83
C GLU A 90 4.28 12.53 -1.62
N ASN A 91 3.66 13.50 -0.95
CA ASN A 91 4.15 14.05 0.32
C ASN A 91 3.52 13.29 1.50
N PRO A 92 4.29 12.49 2.26
CA PRO A 92 3.76 11.70 3.37
C PRO A 92 3.12 12.54 4.48
N ASP A 93 3.49 13.82 4.63
CA ASP A 93 2.93 14.70 5.65
C ASP A 93 1.44 15.02 5.42
N GLN A 94 0.92 14.76 4.22
CA GLN A 94 -0.48 15.00 3.84
C GLN A 94 -1.39 13.80 4.12
N VAL A 95 -0.84 12.66 4.56
CA VAL A 95 -1.63 11.44 4.76
C VAL A 95 -2.71 11.63 5.82
N GLY A 96 -2.44 12.39 6.88
CA GLY A 96 -3.41 12.65 7.95
C GLY A 96 -4.68 13.33 7.43
N ASP A 97 -4.55 14.23 6.46
CA ASP A 97 -5.70 14.91 5.84
C ASP A 97 -6.48 13.97 4.92
N LEU A 98 -5.79 13.11 4.16
CA LEU A 98 -6.41 12.11 3.29
C LEU A 98 -7.26 11.11 4.08
N LEU A 99 -6.76 10.62 5.23
CA LEU A 99 -7.50 9.67 6.07
C LEU A 99 -8.70 10.31 6.77
N LYS A 100 -8.60 11.59 7.15
CA LYS A 100 -9.73 12.34 7.71
C LYS A 100 -10.84 12.51 6.68
N GLN A 101 -10.51 12.80 5.43
CA GLN A 101 -11.49 12.93 4.34
C GLN A 101 -12.22 11.61 4.08
N LYS A 102 -11.49 10.48 4.06
CA LYS A 102 -12.10 9.14 3.87
C LYS A 102 -12.96 8.66 5.05
N SER A 103 -12.85 9.29 6.23
CA SER A 103 -13.66 8.93 7.41
C SER A 103 -15.02 9.65 7.48
N ILE A 104 -15.33 10.52 6.52
CA ILE A 104 -16.54 11.36 6.47
C ILE A 104 -17.57 10.82 5.44
N GLU A 105 -17.22 9.78 4.67
CA GLU A 105 -18.14 9.04 3.79
C GLU A 105 -18.67 7.77 4.46
#